data_AF-Q6IVE5-F1
#
_entry.id   AF-Q6IVE5-F1
#
_cell.length_a   1.000
_cell.length_b   1.000
_cell.length_c   1.000
_cell.angle_alpha   90.00
_cell.angle_beta   90.00
_cell.angle_gamma   90.00
#
_symmetry.space_group_name_H-M   'P 1'
#
loop_
_entity.id
_entity.type
_entity.pdbx_description
1 polymer ?
#
loop_
_entity_poly.entity_id
_entity_poly.type
_entity_poly.pdbx_seq_one_letter_code
_entity_poly.pdbx_strand_id
1 'polypeptide(L)'
;WFYEAASGYCYFYSLHRLVWPEARDYCLSIGAELPSINSSEKNSFIHVHSRNFIWIGLNDLDTEGEFTTFTDGTPVGYTNFADVTYQSAARDCVYMHHHNGFWYLQQCSKDFRFVCK
;
A
#
# COMPACT_ATOMS: atom_id res chain seq x y z
N TRP A 1 14.07 7.75 -3.08
CA TRP A 1 14.39 6.44 -2.49
C TRP A 1 14.85 6.65 -1.06
N PHE A 2 14.34 5.86 -0.13
CA PHE A 2 14.76 5.83 1.27
C PHE A 2 15.10 4.39 1.64
N TYR A 3 16.31 4.16 2.13
CA TYR A 3 16.76 2.82 2.52
C TYR A 3 16.31 2.52 3.95
N GLU A 4 15.63 1.39 4.15
CA GLU A 4 15.25 0.88 5.46
C GLU A 4 16.24 -0.21 5.90
N ALA A 5 17.20 0.15 6.74
CA ALA A 5 18.29 -0.74 7.13
C ALA A 5 17.83 -2.04 7.81
N ALA A 6 16.70 -2.02 8.53
CA ALA A 6 16.18 -3.18 9.24
C ALA A 6 15.63 -4.27 8.30
N SER A 7 15.08 -3.88 7.14
CA SER A 7 14.48 -4.80 6.19
C SER A 7 15.36 -5.06 4.96
N GLY A 8 16.33 -4.18 4.70
CA GLY A 8 17.17 -4.21 3.50
C GLY A 8 16.46 -3.69 2.24
N TYR A 9 15.24 -3.16 2.35
CA TYR A 9 14.49 -2.62 1.21
C TYR A 9 14.71 -1.12 1.00
N CYS A 10 14.53 -0.69 -0.24
CA CYS A 10 14.54 0.70 -0.65
C CYS A 10 13.12 1.13 -1.01
N TYR A 11 12.66 2.27 -0.49
CA TYR A 11 11.30 2.76 -0.78
C TYR A 11 11.33 4.02 -1.65
N PHE A 12 10.67 3.98 -2.80
CA PHE A 12 10.45 5.12 -3.68
C PHE A 12 9.09 5.76 -3.37
N TYR A 13 9.04 7.07 -3.15
CA TYR A 13 7.80 7.80 -2.89
C TYR A 13 7.46 8.64 -4.10
N SER A 14 6.30 8.41 -4.69
CA SER A 14 5.89 9.10 -5.90
C SER A 14 5.65 10.59 -5.64
N LEU A 15 5.90 11.41 -6.68
CA LEU A 15 5.42 12.79 -6.74
C LEU A 15 4.07 12.90 -7.43
N HIS A 16 3.77 11.94 -8.31
CA HIS A 16 2.54 11.87 -9.10
C HIS A 16 1.47 11.04 -8.38
N ARG A 17 0.22 11.30 -8.73
CA ARG A 17 -0.92 10.51 -8.29
C ARG A 17 -1.36 9.62 -9.44
N LEU A 18 -1.62 8.36 -9.15
CA LEU A 18 -2.09 7.36 -10.10
C LEU A 18 -3.19 6.53 -9.46
N VAL A 19 -4.03 5.93 -10.29
CA VAL A 19 -4.96 4.89 -9.83
C VAL A 19 -4.18 3.65 -9.42
N TRP A 20 -4.74 2.81 -8.56
CA TRP A 20 -4.00 1.69 -7.98
C TRP A 20 -3.32 0.76 -9.01
N PRO A 21 -4.00 0.31 -10.10
CA PRO A 21 -3.34 -0.56 -11.09
C PRO A 21 -2.19 0.16 -11.81
N GLU A 22 -2.36 1.44 -12.15
CA GLU A 22 -1.30 2.23 -12.80
C GLU A 22 -0.12 2.50 -11.86
N ALA A 23 -0.37 2.69 -10.56
CA ALA A 23 0.67 2.82 -9.55
C ALA A 23 1.49 1.52 -9.44
N ARG A 24 0.82 0.37 -9.50
CA ARG A 24 1.47 -0.94 -9.54
C ARG A 24 2.33 -1.10 -10.80
N ASP A 25 1.77 -0.81 -11.97
CA ASP A 25 2.48 -0.88 -13.25
C ASP A 25 3.70 0.03 -13.26
N TYR A 26 3.60 1.22 -12.66
CA TYR A 26 4.74 2.12 -12.48
C TYR A 26 5.83 1.46 -11.63
N CYS A 27 5.50 0.90 -10.47
CA CYS A 27 6.49 0.24 -9.61
C CYS A 27 7.18 -0.92 -10.34
N LEU A 28 6.41 -1.75 -11.06
CA LEU A 28 6.94 -2.83 -11.89
C LEU A 28 7.88 -2.30 -12.98
N SER A 29 7.54 -1.17 -13.62
CA SER A 29 8.36 -0.56 -14.68
C SER A 29 9.75 -0.09 -14.21
N ILE A 30 9.93 0.15 -12.91
CA ILE A 30 11.20 0.54 -12.30
C ILE A 30 11.89 -0.62 -11.54
N GLY A 31 11.43 -1.86 -11.74
CA GLY A 31 11.98 -3.05 -11.10
C GLY A 31 11.63 -3.19 -9.62
N ALA A 32 10.51 -2.60 -9.19
CA ALA A 32 9.99 -2.62 -7.82
C ALA A 32 8.55 -3.15 -7.80
N GLU A 33 7.90 -3.15 -6.63
CA GLU A 33 6.47 -3.43 -6.50
C GLU A 33 5.84 -2.47 -5.47
N LEU A 34 4.51 -2.34 -5.44
CA LEU A 34 3.83 -1.68 -4.32
C LEU A 34 4.21 -2.38 -2.99
N PRO A 35 4.40 -1.64 -1.89
CA PRO A 35 4.98 -2.20 -0.68
C PRO A 35 4.04 -3.22 -0.03
N SER A 36 4.61 -4.38 0.30
CA SER A 36 4.07 -5.22 1.37
C SER A 36 4.50 -4.74 2.75
N ILE A 37 3.58 -4.78 3.69
CA ILE A 37 3.79 -4.32 5.07
C ILE A 37 3.48 -5.49 6.01
N ASN A 38 4.53 -6.10 6.55
CA ASN A 38 4.42 -7.29 7.39
C ASN A 38 4.88 -7.05 8.85
N SER A 39 5.04 -5.80 9.26
CA SER A 39 5.29 -5.42 10.66
C SER A 39 4.91 -3.97 10.94
N SER A 40 4.73 -3.64 12.23
CA SER A 40 4.47 -2.28 12.72
C SER A 40 5.60 -1.31 12.41
N GLU A 41 6.85 -1.77 12.41
CA GLU A 41 8.04 -0.97 12.14
C GLU A 41 8.06 -0.52 10.68
N LYS A 42 7.78 -1.44 9.74
CA LYS A 42 7.66 -1.10 8.32
C LYS A 42 6.51 -0.15 8.05
N ASN A 43 5.36 -0.38 8.70
CA ASN A 43 4.22 0.53 8.60
C ASN A 43 4.63 1.95 9.03
N SER A 44 5.30 2.06 10.17
CA SER A 44 5.78 3.33 10.72
C SER A 44 6.83 3.98 9.83
N PHE A 45 7.78 3.21 9.29
CA PHE A 45 8.80 3.71 8.37
C PHE A 45 8.17 4.30 7.11
N ILE A 46 7.23 3.57 6.49
CA ILE A 46 6.52 4.04 5.30
C ILE A 46 5.71 5.30 5.63
N HIS A 47 4.99 5.30 6.75
CA HIS A 47 4.15 6.40 7.20
C HIS A 47 4.92 7.70 7.43
N VAL A 48 6.04 7.67 8.18
CA VAL A 48 6.80 8.88 8.56
C VAL A 48 7.36 9.62 7.34
N HIS A 49 7.63 8.91 6.26
CA HIS A 49 8.11 9.50 5.00
C HIS A 49 6.95 9.86 4.03
N SER A 50 5.71 9.49 4.37
CA SER A 50 4.52 9.75 3.56
C SER A 50 3.80 11.01 4.02
N ARG A 51 3.73 12.02 3.15
CA ARG A 51 2.96 13.26 3.41
C ARG A 51 1.58 13.29 2.75
N ASN A 52 1.15 12.18 2.15
CA ASN A 52 -0.08 12.06 1.37
C ASN A 52 -0.68 10.67 1.56
N PHE A 53 -1.94 10.50 1.19
CA PHE A 53 -2.50 9.15 1.03
C PHE A 53 -1.71 8.40 -0.03
N ILE A 54 -1.31 7.18 0.30
CA ILE A 54 -0.46 6.36 -0.55
C ILE A 54 -1.07 4.98 -0.79
N TRP A 55 -1.02 4.51 -2.03
CA TRP A 55 -1.29 3.12 -2.33
C TRP A 55 -0.25 2.18 -1.72
N ILE A 56 -0.72 1.03 -1.23
CA ILE A 56 0.11 -0.11 -0.82
C ILE A 56 -0.28 -1.35 -1.64
N GLY A 57 0.53 -2.40 -1.57
CA GLY A 57 0.38 -3.57 -2.44
C GLY A 57 -0.76 -4.52 -2.09
N LEU A 58 -1.64 -4.16 -1.16
CA LEU A 58 -2.74 -5.00 -0.67
C LEU A 58 -4.05 -4.65 -1.37
N ASN A 59 -4.85 -5.67 -1.67
CA ASN A 59 -6.17 -5.57 -2.29
C ASN A 59 -6.97 -6.85 -2.02
N ASP A 60 -8.27 -6.83 -2.31
CA ASP A 60 -9.16 -8.00 -2.32
C ASP A 60 -9.89 -8.15 -3.68
N LEU A 61 -9.23 -7.76 -4.78
CA LEU A 61 -9.78 -7.82 -6.15
C LEU A 61 -10.18 -9.24 -6.59
N ASP A 62 -9.50 -10.26 -6.06
CA ASP A 62 -9.75 -11.67 -6.42
C ASP A 62 -10.95 -12.26 -5.65
N THR A 63 -11.15 -11.84 -4.40
CA THR A 63 -12.22 -12.37 -3.53
C THR A 63 -12.55 -11.32 -2.47
N GLU A 64 -13.74 -10.71 -2.57
CA GLU A 64 -14.23 -9.67 -1.66
C GLU A 64 -14.06 -10.07 -0.19
N GLY A 65 -13.41 -9.20 0.59
CA GLY A 65 -13.18 -9.40 2.02
C GLY A 65 -11.97 -10.27 2.37
N GLU A 66 -11.27 -10.86 1.40
CA GLU A 66 -10.11 -11.74 1.63
C GLU A 66 -8.78 -11.02 1.35
N PHE A 67 -8.12 -10.56 2.43
CA PHE A 67 -6.79 -9.94 2.39
C PHE A 67 -5.70 -10.92 2.79
N THR A 68 -5.36 -11.86 1.91
CA THR A 68 -4.44 -12.96 2.25
C THR A 68 -3.00 -12.75 1.78
N THR A 69 -2.79 -12.05 0.67
CA THR A 69 -1.48 -11.94 0.00
C THR A 69 -1.31 -10.55 -0.63
N PHE A 70 -0.12 -9.95 -0.48
CA PHE A 70 0.25 -8.73 -1.19
C PHE A 70 0.60 -9.03 -2.66
N THR A 71 0.57 -8.02 -3.52
CA THR A 71 0.94 -8.13 -4.94
C THR A 71 2.36 -8.62 -5.21
N ASP A 72 3.29 -8.45 -4.26
CA ASP A 72 4.66 -8.99 -4.32
C ASP A 72 4.76 -10.47 -3.89
N GLY A 73 3.63 -11.12 -3.58
CA GLY A 73 3.56 -12.50 -3.11
C GLY A 73 3.80 -12.68 -1.60
N THR A 74 4.06 -11.59 -0.86
CA THR A 74 4.23 -11.67 0.59
C THR A 74 2.91 -12.04 1.26
N PRO A 75 2.85 -13.09 2.10
CA PRO A 75 1.65 -13.41 2.88
C PRO A 75 1.32 -12.30 3.89
N VAL A 76 0.02 -12.05 4.11
CA VAL A 76 -0.43 -11.09 5.12
C VAL A 76 -0.26 -11.71 6.51
N GLY A 77 0.80 -11.27 7.22
CA GLY A 77 1.04 -11.63 8.63
C GLY A 77 0.80 -10.47 9.61
N TYR A 78 0.51 -9.28 9.09
CA TYR A 78 0.27 -8.06 9.86
C TYR A 78 -0.75 -7.22 9.11
N THR A 79 -1.68 -6.62 9.84
CA THR A 79 -2.63 -5.64 9.30
C THR A 79 -2.67 -4.39 10.17
N ASN A 80 -2.94 -3.26 9.54
CA ASN A 80 -3.13 -1.98 10.23
C ASN A 80 -4.41 -1.27 9.78
N PHE A 81 -5.46 -2.03 9.46
CA PHE A 81 -6.76 -1.47 9.08
C PHE A 81 -7.37 -0.65 10.21
N ALA A 82 -8.05 0.44 9.88
CA ALA A 82 -8.86 1.16 10.86
C ALA A 82 -10.13 0.38 11.22
N ASP A 83 -10.60 0.52 12.47
CA ASP A 83 -11.81 -0.14 13.00
C ASP A 83 -13.08 0.11 12.16
N VAL A 84 -13.11 1.21 11.39
CA VAL A 84 -14.25 1.62 10.54
C VAL A 84 -13.99 1.45 9.04
N THR A 85 -13.21 0.43 8.66
CA THR A 85 -12.99 0.14 7.23
C THR A 85 -14.28 -0.36 6.59
N TYR A 86 -14.95 0.51 5.83
CA TYR A 86 -16.16 0.16 5.10
C TYR A 86 -15.80 -0.74 3.90
N GLN A 87 -15.97 -2.04 4.09
CA GLN A 87 -15.96 -3.02 3.00
C GLN A 87 -17.20 -2.84 2.13
N SER A 88 -16.98 -2.84 0.82
CA SER A 88 -18.02 -2.79 -0.19
C SER A 88 -17.38 -3.29 -1.47
N ALA A 89 -18.13 -4.03 -2.29
CA ALA A 89 -17.69 -4.61 -3.58
C ALA A 89 -17.23 -3.61 -4.67
N ALA A 90 -17.01 -2.36 -4.31
CA ALA A 90 -16.44 -1.33 -5.17
C ALA A 90 -15.13 -0.76 -4.60
N ARG A 91 -14.70 -1.16 -3.39
CA ARG A 91 -13.56 -0.57 -2.67
C ARG A 91 -12.55 -1.65 -2.36
N ASP A 92 -11.79 -2.02 -3.37
CA ASP A 92 -11.00 -3.24 -3.28
C ASP A 92 -9.50 -2.95 -3.04
N CYS A 93 -9.09 -1.70 -3.21
CA CYS A 93 -7.68 -1.30 -3.14
C CYS A 93 -7.35 -0.62 -1.81
N VAL A 94 -6.20 -0.99 -1.23
CA VAL A 94 -5.80 -0.52 0.09
C VAL A 94 -4.84 0.65 -0.01
N TYR A 95 -5.13 1.73 0.71
CA TYR A 95 -4.23 2.86 0.89
C TYR A 95 -3.91 3.10 2.36
N MET A 96 -2.71 3.64 2.63
CA MET A 96 -2.34 4.15 3.96
C MET A 96 -2.73 5.62 4.08
N HIS A 97 -3.41 5.95 5.16
CA HIS A 97 -3.85 7.31 5.46
C HIS A 97 -2.76 8.11 6.18
N HIS A 98 -2.42 9.28 5.66
CA HIS A 98 -1.22 10.01 6.09
C HIS A 98 -1.31 10.67 7.47
N HIS A 99 -2.52 10.86 8.01
CA HIS A 99 -2.66 11.48 9.33
C HIS A 99 -2.48 10.48 10.50
N ASN A 100 -2.73 9.20 10.28
CA ASN A 100 -2.78 8.18 11.35
C ASN A 100 -2.05 6.88 11.02
N GLY A 101 -1.65 6.66 9.76
CA GLY A 101 -0.92 5.46 9.35
C GLY A 101 -1.77 4.21 9.23
N PHE A 102 -3.07 4.31 9.49
CA PHE A 102 -4.00 3.20 9.30
C PHE A 102 -4.32 2.99 7.83
N TRP A 103 -4.72 1.76 7.52
CA TRP A 103 -5.10 1.32 6.20
C TRP A 103 -6.60 1.43 6.03
N TYR A 104 -7.00 1.79 4.82
CA TYR A 104 -8.40 1.94 4.43
C TYR A 104 -8.59 1.42 3.01
N LEU A 105 -9.84 1.03 2.73
CA LEU A 105 -10.27 0.62 1.41
C LEU A 105 -10.75 1.81 0.59
N GLN A 106 -10.47 1.77 -0.71
CA GLN A 106 -10.93 2.75 -1.67
C GLN A 106 -11.14 2.11 -3.05
N GLN A 107 -12.02 2.71 -3.84
CA GLN A 107 -12.15 2.42 -5.26
C GLN A 107 -10.78 2.48 -5.93
N CYS A 108 -10.40 1.41 -6.61
CA CYS A 108 -9.11 1.32 -7.29
C CYS A 108 -8.91 2.41 -8.37
N SER A 109 -10.01 3.00 -8.87
CA SER A 109 -10.04 4.10 -9.83
C SER A 109 -9.81 5.50 -9.23
N LYS A 110 -9.64 5.62 -7.90
CA LYS A 110 -9.20 6.88 -7.28
C LYS A 110 -7.70 7.05 -7.45
N ASP A 111 -7.25 8.28 -7.61
CA ASP A 111 -5.83 8.58 -7.72
C ASP A 111 -5.25 8.95 -6.36
N PHE A 112 -4.18 8.26 -5.96
CA PHE A 112 -3.37 8.62 -4.80
C PHE A 112 -1.91 8.65 -5.19
N ARG A 113 -1.07 9.23 -4.31
CA ARG A 113 0.35 8.95 -4.40
C ARG A 113 0.57 7.46 -4.12
N PHE A 114 1.78 6.99 -4.34
CA PHE A 114 2.11 5.59 -4.12
C PHE A 114 3.55 5.47 -3.68
N VAL A 115 3.84 4.33 -3.08
CA VAL A 115 5.19 3.95 -2.70
C VAL A 115 5.56 2.70 -3.49
N CYS A 116 6.81 2.58 -3.92
CA CYS A 116 7.36 1.33 -4.43
C CYS A 116 8.42 0.81 -3.45
N LYS A 117 8.58 -0.50 -3.37
CA LYS A 117 9.56 -1.23 -2.57
C LYS A 117 10.36 -2.17 -3.44
#